data_AF-A0A8S3D1L8-F1
#
_entry.id   AF-A0A8S3D1L8-F1
#
_cell.length_a   1.000
_cell.length_b   1.000
_cell.length_c   1.000
_cell.angle_alpha   90.00
_cell.angle_beta   90.00
_cell.angle_gamma   90.00
#
_symmetry.space_group_name_H-M   'P 1'
#
loop_
_entity.id
_entity.type
_entity.pdbx_description
1 polymer ?
#
loop_
_entity_poly.entity_id
_entity_poly.type
_entity_poly.pdbx_seq_one_letter_code
_entity_poly.pdbx_strand_id
1 'polypeptide(L)' 'GALTKTLITEYQRLAWKALKENIKDKVKEADKSNLSAISRELFKCNIIRGRGLVANAIIRAQL' A
#
# COMPACT_ATOMS: atom_id res chain seq x y z
N GLY A 1 29.73 -3.85 -2.84
CA GLY A 1 30.43 -2.54 -2.88
C GLY A 1 29.45 -1.41 -2.64
N ALA A 2 29.90 -0.17 -2.42
CA ALA A 2 29.01 0.96 -2.13
C ALA A 2 27.86 1.14 -3.16
N LEU A 3 28.12 0.85 -4.44
CA LEU A 3 27.13 0.93 -5.53
C LEU A 3 25.91 0.03 -5.32
N THR A 4 26.10 -1.22 -4.86
CA THR A 4 25.00 -2.16 -4.65
C THR A 4 24.11 -1.74 -3.48
N LYS A 5 24.69 -1.13 -2.44
CA LYS A 5 23.93 -0.60 -1.29
C LYS A 5 23.00 0.55 -1.71
N THR A 6 23.47 1.45 -2.58
CA THR A 6 22.65 2.55 -3.12
C THR A 6 21.49 2.04 -3.96
N LEU A 7 21.74 1.09 -4.87
CA LEU A 7 20.69 0.49 -5.71
C LEU A 7 19.61 -0.22 -4.88
N ILE A 8 20.00 -0.96 -3.83
CA ILE A 8 19.05 -1.63 -2.92
C ILE A 8 18.20 -0.59 -2.18
N THR A 9 18.82 0.51 -1.74
CA THR A 9 18.10 1.57 -1.01
C THR A 9 17.07 2.25 -1.90
N GLU A 10 17.43 2.58 -3.14
CA GLU A 10 16.51 3.18 -4.11
C GLU A 10 15.39 2.22 -4.50
N TYR A 11 15.71 0.94 -4.72
CA TYR A 11 14.70 -0.07 -4.97
C TYR A 11 13.69 -0.16 -3.82
N GLN A 12 14.16 -0.19 -2.57
CA GLN A 12 13.28 -0.24 -1.40
C GLN A 12 12.40 1.01 -1.27
N ARG A 13 12.94 2.19 -1.62
CA ARG A 13 12.19 3.44 -1.63
C ARG A 13 11.09 3.44 -2.70
N LEU A 14 11.41 2.99 -3.92
CA LEU A 14 10.44 2.86 -5.01
C LEU A 14 9.35 1.83 -4.68
N ALA A 15 9.74 0.66 -4.16
CA ALA A 15 8.81 -0.36 -3.71
C ALA A 15 7.88 0.15 -2.59
N TRP A 16 8.41 0.96 -1.66
CA TRP A 16 7.60 1.59 -0.62
C TRP A 16 6.60 2.60 -1.18
N LYS A 17 7.00 3.44 -2.14
CA LYS A 17 6.09 4.38 -2.80
C LYS A 17 4.97 3.65 -3.55
N ALA A 18 5.31 2.61 -4.31
CA ALA A 18 4.31 1.80 -5.02
C ALA A 18 3.33 1.13 -4.06
N LEU A 19 3.82 0.58 -2.94
CA LEU A 19 2.97 -0.01 -1.90
C LEU A 19 1.98 1.02 -1.31
N LYS A 20 2.46 2.24 -1.04
CA LYS A 20 1.63 3.32 -0.50
C LYS A 20 0.52 3.71 -1.47
N GLU A 21 0.83 3.89 -2.75
CA GLU A 21 -0.17 4.26 -3.76
C GLU A 21 -1.17 3.13 -3.98
N ASN A 22 -0.71 1.87 -4.11
CA ASN A 22 -1.61 0.72 -4.24
C ASN A 22 -2.62 0.61 -3.09
N ILE A 23 -2.17 0.74 -1.83
CA ILE A 23 -3.07 0.68 -0.66
C ILE A 23 -4.09 1.82 -0.72
N LYS A 24 -3.63 3.05 -1.02
CA LYS A 24 -4.49 4.23 -1.09
C LYS A 24 -5.56 4.07 -2.17
N ASP A 25 -5.16 3.61 -3.36
CA ASP A 25 -6.06 3.45 -4.50
C ASP A 25 -7.10 2.36 -4.22
N LYS A 26 -6.71 1.22 -3.63
CA LYS A 26 -7.65 0.17 -3.22
C LYS A 26 -8.67 0.67 -2.20
N VAL A 27 -8.24 1.40 -1.18
CA VAL A 27 -9.18 1.96 -0.18
C VAL A 27 -10.11 2.99 -0.81
N LYS A 28 -9.63 3.80 -1.77
CA LYS A 28 -10.44 4.80 -2.48
C LYS A 28 -11.51 4.18 -3.38
N GLU A 29 -11.22 3.04 -4.01
CA GLU A 29 -12.15 2.32 -4.88
C GLU A 29 -13.22 1.53 -4.11
N ALA A 30 -13.11 1.42 -2.78
CA ALA A 30 -14.02 0.64 -1.96
C ALA A 30 -15.42 1.26 -1.88
N ASP A 31 -16.45 0.48 -2.17
CA ASP A 31 -17.85 0.80 -1.98
C ASP A 31 -18.62 -0.38 -1.37
N LYS A 32 -19.91 -0.17 -1.06
CA LYS A 32 -20.77 -1.17 -0.42
C LYS A 32 -20.94 -2.44 -1.26
N SER A 33 -20.86 -2.34 -2.58
CA SER A 33 -21.06 -3.44 -3.52
C SER A 33 -19.78 -4.25 -3.77
N ASN A 34 -18.61 -3.63 -3.63
CA ASN A 34 -17.33 -4.20 -4.03
C ASN A 34 -16.36 -4.50 -2.88
N LEU A 35 -16.70 -4.15 -1.63
CA LEU A 35 -15.82 -4.23 -0.46
C LEU A 35 -15.15 -5.59 -0.28
N SER A 36 -15.87 -6.69 -0.54
CA SER A 36 -15.34 -8.05 -0.43
C SER A 36 -14.24 -8.32 -1.46
N ALA A 37 -14.38 -7.79 -2.68
CA ALA A 37 -13.35 -7.92 -3.71
C ALA A 37 -12.13 -7.04 -3.38
N ILE A 38 -12.37 -5.79 -3.00
CA ILE A 38 -11.32 -4.84 -2.61
C ILE A 38 -10.51 -5.37 -1.41
N SER A 39 -11.14 -5.97 -0.40
CA SER A 39 -10.42 -6.52 0.75
C SER A 39 -9.45 -7.64 0.33
N ARG A 40 -9.87 -8.53 -0.58
CA ARG A 40 -9.00 -9.58 -1.15
C ARG A 40 -7.81 -8.99 -1.92
N GLU A 41 -8.04 -7.93 -2.71
CA GLU A 41 -6.95 -7.23 -3.41
C GLU A 41 -6.00 -6.51 -2.43
N LEU A 42 -6.53 -5.96 -1.34
CA LEU A 42 -5.72 -5.35 -0.29
C LEU A 42 -4.82 -6.39 0.38
N PHE A 43 -5.29 -7.62 0.60
CA PHE A 43 -4.46 -8.72 1.12
C PHE A 43 -3.34 -9.16 0.18
N LYS A 44 -3.45 -8.90 -1.13
CA LYS A 44 -2.35 -9.10 -2.09
C LYS A 44 -1.28 -8.01 -1.98
N CYS A 45 -1.60 -6.86 -1.38
CA CYS A 45 -0.60 -5.88 -1.02
C CYS A 45 0.19 -6.37 0.21
N ASN A 46 1.45 -5.94 0.35
CA ASN A 46 2.24 -6.25 1.55
C ASN A 46 1.77 -5.41 2.75
N ILE A 47 0.58 -5.74 3.28
CA ILE A 47 -0.08 -5.03 4.38
C ILE A 47 0.62 -5.23 5.72
N ILE A 48 1.46 -6.27 5.87
CA ILE A 48 2.29 -6.43 7.08
C ILE A 48 3.33 -5.30 7.15
N ARG A 49 4.02 -5.05 6.04
CA ARG A 49 4.92 -3.89 5.89
C ARG A 49 4.14 -2.57 5.90
N GLY A 50 2.96 -2.57 5.26
CA GLY A 50 2.11 -1.40 5.06
C GLY A 50 1.04 -1.16 6.14
N ARG A 51 1.09 -1.79 7.31
CA ARG A 51 -0.03 -1.78 8.29
C ARG A 51 -0.48 -0.38 8.68
N GLY A 52 0.47 0.52 8.90
CA GLY A 52 0.19 1.92 9.22
C GLY A 52 -0.39 2.69 8.04
N LEU A 53 -0.03 2.32 6.81
CA LEU A 53 -0.59 2.91 5.58
C LEU A 53 -2.06 2.51 5.43
N VAL A 54 -2.40 1.25 5.69
CA VAL A 54 -3.79 0.76 5.65
C VAL A 54 -4.65 1.51 6.67
N ALA A 55 -4.22 1.57 7.94
CA ALA A 55 -4.96 2.27 8.98
C ALA A 55 -5.17 3.76 8.63
N ASN A 56 -4.11 4.44 8.18
CA ASN A 56 -4.15 5.85 7.81
C ASN A 56 -5.08 6.10 6.60
N ALA A 57 -5.01 5.26 5.57
CA ALA A 57 -5.86 5.37 4.39
C ALA A 57 -7.34 5.18 4.73
N ILE A 58 -7.67 4.19 5.56
CA ILE A 58 -9.05 3.96 6.01
C ILE A 58 -9.56 5.14 6.82
N ILE A 59 -8.79 5.63 7.82
CA ILE A 59 -9.18 6.78 8.65
C ILE A 59 -9.46 8.00 7.77
N ARG A 60 -8.59 8.30 6.80
CA ARG A 60 -8.78 9.45 5.90
C ARG A 60 -9.93 9.28 4.93
N ALA A 61 -10.26 8.05 4.53
CA ALA A 61 -11.39 7.81 3.63
C ALA A 61 -12.75 7.98 4.32
N GLN A 62 -12.80 8.02 5.66
CA GLN A 62 -14.01 8.33 6.43
C GLN A 62 -14.25 9.82 6.64
N LEU A 63 -13.20 10.64 6.47
CA LEU A 63 -13.24 12.10 6.63
C LEU A 63 -13.63 12.76 5.31
#